data_AF-A0A7X7MVT9-F1
#
_entry.id   AF-A0A7X7MVT9-F1
#
_cell.length_a   1.000
_cell.length_b   1.000
_cell.length_c   1.000
_cell.angle_alpha   90.00
_cell.angle_beta   90.00
_cell.angle_gamma   90.00
#
_symmetry.space_group_name_H-M   'P 1'
#
loop_
_entity.id
_entity.type
_entity.pdbx_description
1 polymer ?
#
loop_
_entity_poly.entity_id
_entity_poly.type
_entity_poly.pdbx_seq_one_letter_code
_entity_poly.pdbx_strand_id
1 'polypeptide(L)'
;MGHTLLDTKKGPILCETYRFTSLGAFLYFELFKCIEEKFMPVKYRNCGRWFIMKHTTFSHYCKRMISSNPPKSCRDNAMRHNFKEKIKNDPVWEIYNRAYKQHYARFMKKKMSKSEFAEWGEYAIQLRTKADDDELEIDEYQELIRI
;
A
#
# COMPACT_ATOMS: atom_id res chain seq x y z
N MET A 1 18.58 -23.62 -31.06
CA MET A 1 17.12 -23.51 -31.20
C MET A 1 16.65 -24.61 -32.14
N GLY A 2 15.71 -25.43 -31.70
CA GLY A 2 14.96 -26.32 -32.57
C GLY A 2 13.49 -25.92 -32.58
N HIS A 3 12.69 -26.54 -33.44
CA HIS A 3 11.24 -26.42 -33.40
C HIS A 3 10.64 -27.80 -33.19
N THR A 4 9.58 -27.88 -32.39
CA THR A 4 8.81 -29.11 -32.16
C THR A 4 7.35 -28.80 -32.42
N LEU A 5 6.65 -29.72 -33.09
CA LEU A 5 5.20 -29.65 -33.23
C LEU A 5 4.57 -30.28 -31.97
N LEU A 6 3.75 -29.50 -31.28
CA LEU A 6 2.93 -29.99 -30.17
C LEU A 6 1.51 -30.20 -30.67
N ASP A 7 1.05 -31.46 -30.66
CA ASP A 7 -0.33 -31.80 -30.99
C ASP A 7 -1.27 -31.40 -29.85
N THR A 8 -2.20 -30.49 -30.15
CA THR A 8 -3.25 -30.07 -29.21
C THR A 8 -4.63 -30.44 -29.73
N LYS A 9 -5.65 -30.39 -28.86
CA LYS A 9 -7.05 -30.63 -29.25
C LYS A 9 -7.57 -29.67 -30.34
N LYS A 10 -6.91 -28.54 -30.56
CA LYS A 10 -7.27 -27.53 -31.59
C LYS A 10 -6.42 -27.64 -32.87
N GLY A 11 -5.49 -28.60 -32.92
CA GLY A 11 -4.52 -28.77 -34.00
C GLY A 11 -3.05 -28.67 -33.52
N PRO A 12 -2.09 -28.93 -34.41
CA PRO A 12 -0.67 -28.84 -34.10
C PRO A 12 -0.22 -27.38 -33.94
N ILE A 13 0.62 -27.12 -32.94
CA ILE A 13 1.24 -25.81 -32.70
C ILE A 13 2.76 -25.97 -32.89
N LEU A 14 3.36 -25.12 -33.73
CA LEU A 14 4.81 -25.05 -33.86
C LEU A 14 5.39 -24.29 -32.65
N CYS A 15 6.25 -24.95 -31.89
CA CYS A 15 6.86 -24.38 -30.69
C CYS A 15 8.38 -24.34 -30.80
N GLU A 16 8.97 -23.23 -30.39
CA GLU A 16 10.42 -23.15 -30.18
C GLU A 16 10.82 -24.11 -29.05
N THR A 17 11.94 -24.80 -29.25
CA THR A 17 12.49 -25.77 -28.29
C THR A 17 13.89 -25.37 -27.87
N TYR A 18 14.09 -25.35 -26.56
CA TYR A 18 15.33 -24.98 -25.90
C TYR A 18 15.83 -26.16 -25.05
N ARG A 19 17.15 -26.37 -25.05
CA ARG A 19 17.82 -27.36 -24.19
C ARG A 19 18.93 -26.65 -23.44
N PHE A 20 18.99 -26.89 -22.14
CA PHE A 20 19.96 -26.24 -21.25
C PHE A 20 20.82 -27.32 -20.60
N THR A 21 22.13 -27.06 -20.51
CA THR A 21 23.11 -27.96 -19.88
C THR A 21 23.33 -27.62 -18.41
N SER A 22 22.77 -26.50 -17.92
CA SER A 22 22.86 -26.07 -16.53
C SER A 22 21.65 -25.23 -16.14
N LEU A 23 21.37 -25.18 -14.82
CA LEU A 23 20.37 -24.27 -14.26
C LEU A 23 20.70 -22.80 -14.54
N GLY A 24 21.98 -22.42 -14.51
CA GLY A 24 22.41 -21.05 -14.79
C GLY A 24 22.07 -20.61 -16.21
N ALA A 25 22.31 -21.47 -17.21
CA ALA A 25 21.95 -21.19 -18.61
C ALA A 25 20.43 -21.02 -18.80
N PHE A 26 19.64 -21.86 -18.11
CA PHE A 26 18.18 -21.73 -18.09
C PHE A 26 17.73 -20.39 -17.48
N LEU A 27 18.24 -20.05 -16.29
CA LEU A 27 17.87 -18.81 -15.60
C LEU A 27 18.28 -17.55 -16.38
N TYR A 28 19.46 -17.57 -17.01
CA TYR A 28 19.91 -16.49 -17.88
C TYR A 28 18.95 -16.30 -19.05
N PHE A 29 18.66 -17.37 -19.79
CA PHE A 29 17.74 -17.31 -20.93
C PHE A 29 16.35 -16.81 -20.53
N GLU A 30 15.78 -17.37 -19.46
CA GLU A 30 14.46 -17.00 -18.96
C GLU A 30 14.39 -15.51 -18.55
N LEU A 31 15.44 -15.01 -17.89
CA LEU A 31 15.52 -13.61 -17.49
C LEU A 31 15.48 -12.67 -18.70
N PHE A 32 16.28 -12.94 -19.74
CA PHE A 32 16.31 -12.09 -20.93
C PHE A 32 15.02 -12.20 -21.74
N LYS A 33 14.42 -13.39 -21.84
CA LYS A 33 13.09 -13.55 -22.44
C LYS A 33 12.01 -12.77 -21.68
N CYS A 34 12.04 -12.79 -20.36
CA CYS A 34 11.16 -11.95 -19.54
C CYS A 34 11.36 -10.46 -19.87
N ILE A 35 12.61 -9.99 -19.97
CA ILE A 35 12.91 -8.59 -20.30
C ILE A 35 12.41 -8.22 -21.70
N GLU A 36 12.62 -9.08 -22.71
CA GLU A 36 12.09 -8.91 -24.08
C GLU A 36 10.57 -8.76 -24.08
N GLU A 37 9.88 -9.59 -23.29
CA GLU A 37 8.42 -9.58 -23.12
C GLU A 37 7.91 -8.47 -22.16
N LYS A 38 8.77 -7.52 -21.80
CA LYS A 38 8.47 -6.38 -20.90
C LYS A 38 8.00 -6.83 -19.52
N PHE A 39 8.60 -7.89 -19.02
CA PHE A 39 8.53 -8.31 -17.64
C PHE A 39 9.83 -7.96 -16.92
N MET A 40 9.71 -7.40 -15.72
CA MET A 40 10.86 -7.03 -14.90
C MET A 40 10.85 -7.80 -13.58
N PRO A 41 11.93 -8.50 -13.21
CA PRO A 41 12.06 -9.05 -11.88
C PRO A 41 12.26 -7.92 -10.88
N VAL A 42 11.42 -7.89 -9.87
CA VAL A 42 11.44 -6.85 -8.84
C VAL A 42 11.25 -7.48 -7.47
N LYS A 43 11.87 -6.86 -6.46
CA LYS A 43 11.70 -7.23 -5.06
C LYS A 43 10.52 -6.46 -4.48
N TYR A 44 9.53 -7.15 -3.93
CA TYR A 44 8.39 -6.52 -3.25
C TYR A 44 8.85 -5.76 -2.01
N ARG A 45 8.38 -4.51 -1.86
CA ARG A 45 8.81 -3.61 -0.77
C ARG A 45 8.42 -4.10 0.63
N ASN A 46 7.27 -4.76 0.76
CA ASN A 46 6.75 -5.20 2.06
C ASN A 46 7.31 -6.57 2.51
N CYS A 47 7.17 -7.60 1.68
CA CYS A 47 7.57 -8.97 2.07
C CYS A 47 8.97 -9.39 1.59
N GLY A 48 9.67 -8.54 0.83
CA GLY A 48 11.03 -8.80 0.34
C GLY A 48 11.17 -9.92 -0.70
N ARG A 49 10.06 -10.52 -1.16
CA ARG A 49 10.07 -11.60 -2.16
C ARG A 49 10.26 -11.06 -3.58
N TRP A 50 10.86 -11.86 -4.44
CA TRP A 50 11.00 -11.57 -5.87
C TRP A 50 9.75 -11.96 -6.65
N PHE A 51 9.41 -11.17 -7.65
CA PHE A 51 8.33 -11.46 -8.59
C PHE A 51 8.59 -10.87 -9.96
N ILE A 52 7.88 -11.40 -10.94
CA ILE A 52 7.90 -10.95 -12.31
C ILE A 52 6.77 -9.92 -12.47
N MET A 53 7.14 -8.64 -12.61
CA MET A 53 6.20 -7.53 -12.83
C MET A 53 5.98 -7.35 -14.32
N LYS A 54 4.72 -7.44 -14.77
CA LYS A 54 4.33 -7.01 -16.12
C LYS A 54 4.40 -5.48 -16.19
N HIS A 55 4.88 -4.91 -17.30
CA HIS A 55 4.99 -3.46 -17.48
C HIS A 55 3.74 -2.64 -17.16
N THR A 56 2.53 -3.24 -17.21
CA THR A 56 1.27 -2.57 -16.86
C THR A 56 0.99 -2.49 -15.36
N THR A 57 1.81 -3.13 -14.52
CA THR A 57 1.60 -3.22 -13.07
C THR A 57 2.54 -2.30 -12.31
N PHE A 58 2.05 -1.14 -11.87
CA PHE A 58 2.86 -0.14 -11.16
C PHE A 58 2.98 -0.35 -9.65
N SER A 59 2.67 -1.55 -9.13
CA SER A 59 2.70 -1.81 -7.68
C SER A 59 3.85 -2.71 -7.28
N HIS A 60 4.76 -2.18 -6.47
CA HIS A 60 5.81 -2.96 -5.78
C HIS A 60 5.29 -3.71 -4.54
N TYR A 61 4.00 -4.05 -4.51
CA TYR A 61 3.37 -4.82 -3.43
C TYR A 61 2.61 -6.02 -3.99
N CYS A 62 2.72 -7.17 -3.31
CA CYS A 62 2.15 -8.41 -3.81
C CYS A 62 0.71 -8.60 -3.38
N LYS A 63 -0.09 -9.26 -4.22
CA LYS A 63 -1.48 -9.63 -3.91
C LYS A 63 -1.58 -10.95 -3.13
N ARG A 64 -0.44 -11.54 -2.72
CA ARG A 64 -0.44 -12.78 -1.94
C ARG A 64 -1.21 -12.57 -0.65
N MET A 65 -2.09 -13.52 -0.34
CA MET A 65 -2.80 -13.58 0.92
C MET A 65 -1.83 -13.90 2.06
N ILE A 66 -1.86 -13.06 3.11
CA ILE A 66 -1.14 -13.27 4.36
C ILE A 66 -2.08 -13.83 5.42
N SER A 67 -3.34 -13.41 5.41
CA SER A 67 -4.39 -13.91 6.29
C SER A 67 -5.60 -14.31 5.45
N SER A 68 -6.21 -15.44 5.78
CA SER A 68 -7.45 -15.92 5.17
C SER A 68 -8.70 -15.38 5.88
N ASN A 69 -8.63 -15.08 7.19
CA ASN A 69 -9.75 -14.58 7.97
C ASN A 69 -9.33 -13.50 8.99
N PRO A 70 -9.67 -12.20 8.79
CA PRO A 70 -10.21 -11.66 7.54
C PRO A 70 -9.18 -11.76 6.40
N PRO A 71 -9.64 -11.87 5.14
CA PRO A 71 -8.77 -11.90 3.97
C PRO A 71 -7.92 -10.62 3.92
N LYS A 72 -6.60 -10.77 3.98
CA LYS A 72 -5.66 -9.66 3.85
C LYS A 72 -4.49 -10.05 2.98
N SER A 73 -4.22 -9.24 1.96
CA SER A 73 -3.04 -9.39 1.13
C SER A 73 -1.83 -8.64 1.71
N CYS A 74 -0.64 -8.98 1.22
CA CYS A 74 0.58 -8.23 1.50
C CYS A 74 0.49 -6.76 1.09
N ARG A 75 -0.22 -6.47 0.00
CA ARG A 75 -0.52 -5.10 -0.42
C ARG A 75 -1.38 -4.37 0.60
N ASP A 76 -2.45 -5.00 1.11
CA ASP A 76 -3.32 -4.38 2.11
C ASP A 76 -2.57 -4.09 3.40
N ASN A 77 -1.70 -5.01 3.83
CA ASN A 77 -0.85 -4.80 5.00
C ASN A 77 0.11 -3.62 4.79
N ALA A 78 0.76 -3.55 3.62
CA ALA A 78 1.66 -2.46 3.28
C ALA A 78 0.96 -1.10 3.25
N MET A 79 -0.24 -1.02 2.66
CA MET A 79 -1.02 0.22 2.63
C MET A 79 -1.36 0.71 4.04
N ARG A 80 -1.76 -0.20 4.95
CA ARG A 80 -2.01 0.14 6.35
C ARG A 80 -0.75 0.64 7.07
N HIS A 81 0.39 -0.02 6.85
CA HIS A 81 1.66 0.41 7.43
C HIS A 81 2.05 1.81 6.93
N ASN A 82 2.07 2.00 5.61
CA ASN A 82 2.43 3.28 5.01
C ASN A 82 1.48 4.41 5.45
N PHE A 83 0.19 4.13 5.59
CA PHE A 83 -0.78 5.10 6.10
C PHE A 83 -0.47 5.48 7.55
N LYS A 84 -0.18 4.51 8.41
CA LYS A 84 0.23 4.76 9.79
C LYS A 84 1.53 5.57 9.87
N GLU A 85 2.51 5.26 9.03
CA GLU A 85 3.77 6.01 9.01
C GLU A 85 3.60 7.44 8.48
N LYS A 86 2.79 7.63 7.43
CA LYS A 86 2.43 8.97 6.97
C LYS A 86 1.82 9.81 8.08
N ILE A 87 0.86 9.25 8.83
CA ILE A 87 0.26 9.94 9.97
C ILE A 87 1.28 10.16 11.09
N LYS A 88 2.17 9.20 11.37
CA LYS A 88 3.18 9.36 12.42
C LYS A 88 4.18 10.47 12.09
N ASN A 89 4.46 10.68 10.81
CA ASN A 89 5.35 11.74 10.35
C ASN A 89 4.64 13.08 10.14
N ASP A 90 3.35 13.16 10.48
CA ASP A 90 2.52 14.34 10.35
C ASP A 90 2.06 14.79 11.76
N PRO A 91 2.81 15.71 12.40
CA PRO A 91 2.54 16.11 13.77
C PRO A 91 1.15 16.74 13.92
N VAL A 92 0.68 17.48 12.90
CA VAL A 92 -0.65 18.10 12.87
C VAL A 92 -1.73 17.03 12.92
N TRP A 93 -1.64 16.02 12.04
CA TRP A 93 -2.58 14.91 12.04
C TRP A 93 -2.52 14.04 13.31
N GLU A 94 -1.35 13.88 13.93
CA GLU A 94 -1.22 13.14 15.18
C GLU A 94 -2.01 13.83 16.31
N ILE A 95 -1.82 15.15 16.46
CA ILE A 95 -2.51 15.97 17.45
C ILE A 95 -4.04 15.92 17.21
N TYR A 96 -4.48 16.12 15.97
CA TYR A 96 -5.90 16.04 15.60
C TYR A 96 -6.52 14.69 16.00
N ASN A 97 -5.88 13.58 15.63
CA ASN A 97 -6.39 12.24 15.93
C ASN A 97 -6.48 11.96 17.44
N ARG A 98 -5.56 12.52 18.22
CA ARG A 98 -5.57 12.41 19.69
C ARG A 98 -6.77 13.16 20.28
N ALA A 99 -6.96 14.42 19.88
CA ALA A 99 -8.07 15.25 20.34
C ALA A 99 -9.43 14.67 19.92
N TYR A 100 -9.54 14.18 18.68
CA TYR A 100 -10.75 13.51 18.17
C TYR A 100 -11.14 12.30 19.01
N LYS A 101 -10.20 11.40 19.33
CA LYS A 101 -10.48 10.23 20.17
C LYS A 101 -10.97 10.61 21.56
N GLN A 102 -10.39 11.67 22.14
CA GLN A 102 -10.80 12.19 23.46
C GLN A 102 -12.23 12.75 23.41
N HIS A 103 -12.54 13.58 22.41
CA HIS A 103 -13.88 14.16 22.23
C HIS A 103 -14.92 13.10 21.90
N TYR A 104 -14.60 12.15 21.02
CA TYR A 104 -15.47 11.03 20.69
C TYR A 104 -15.75 10.16 21.91
N ALA A 105 -14.77 9.93 22.79
CA ALA A 105 -14.99 9.22 24.04
C ALA A 105 -15.93 10.00 25.00
N ARG A 106 -15.85 11.33 25.05
CA ARG A 106 -16.80 12.19 25.81
C ARG A 106 -18.21 12.09 25.24
N PHE A 107 -18.34 12.20 23.91
CA PHE A 107 -19.60 12.04 23.19
C PHE A 107 -20.25 10.68 23.45
N MET A 108 -19.49 9.58 23.32
CA MET A 108 -19.98 8.22 23.60
C MET A 108 -20.39 8.03 25.07
N LYS A 109 -19.72 8.71 26.00
CA LYS A 109 -20.09 8.73 27.43
C LYS A 109 -21.22 9.71 27.76
N LYS A 110 -21.85 10.33 26.75
CA LYS A 110 -22.91 11.35 26.90
C LYS A 110 -22.48 12.55 27.77
N LYS A 111 -21.18 12.83 27.84
CA LYS A 111 -20.60 14.01 28.51
C LYS A 111 -20.40 15.19 27.55
N MET A 112 -20.89 15.04 26.33
CA MET A 112 -20.84 16.01 25.25
C MET A 112 -22.03 15.72 24.35
N SER A 113 -22.80 16.75 24.01
CA SER A 113 -23.96 16.65 23.14
C SER A 113 -23.54 16.42 21.68
N LYS A 114 -24.49 16.07 20.82
CA LYS A 114 -24.24 15.96 19.38
C LYS A 114 -23.90 17.31 18.76
N SER A 115 -24.51 18.42 19.23
CA SER A 115 -24.20 19.75 18.68
C SER A 115 -22.81 20.20 19.12
N GLU A 116 -22.47 20.04 20.40
CA GLU A 116 -21.16 20.38 20.94
C GLU A 116 -20.05 19.61 20.22
N PHE A 117 -20.26 18.31 19.94
CA PHE A 117 -19.30 17.52 19.18
C PHE A 117 -19.18 17.96 17.71
N ALA A 118 -20.28 18.42 17.10
CA ALA A 118 -20.27 18.94 15.73
C ALA A 118 -19.57 20.30 15.64
N GLU A 119 -19.89 21.22 16.55
CA GLU A 119 -19.24 22.54 16.68
C GLU A 119 -17.74 22.38 16.92
N TRP A 120 -17.34 21.51 17.85
CA TRP A 120 -15.93 21.17 18.05
C TRP A 120 -15.30 20.58 16.77
N GLY A 121 -16.03 19.72 16.05
CA GLY A 121 -15.56 19.14 14.79
C GLY A 121 -15.26 20.17 13.72
N GLU A 122 -16.13 21.17 13.55
CA GLU A 122 -15.91 22.29 12.63
C GLU A 122 -14.71 23.14 13.06
N TYR A 123 -14.62 23.47 14.34
CA TYR A 123 -13.49 24.20 14.92
C TYR A 123 -12.15 23.46 14.74
N ALA A 124 -12.12 22.15 15.01
CA ALA A 124 -10.93 21.33 14.87
C ALA A 124 -10.45 21.22 13.42
N ILE A 125 -11.36 21.23 12.44
CA ILE A 125 -11.01 21.28 11.01
C ILE A 125 -10.35 22.62 10.68
N GLN A 126 -10.90 23.75 11.14
CA GLN A 126 -10.32 25.07 10.89
C GLN A 126 -8.91 25.20 11.48
N LEU A 127 -8.72 24.76 12.73
CA LEU A 127 -7.40 24.76 13.36
C LEU A 127 -6.41 23.87 12.62
N ARG A 128 -6.85 22.68 12.16
CA ARG A 128 -5.99 21.78 11.40
C ARG A 128 -5.55 22.42 10.09
N THR A 129 -6.46 23.05 9.35
CA THR A 129 -6.12 23.74 8.10
C THR A 129 -5.08 24.85 8.35
N LYS A 130 -5.25 25.66 9.40
CA LYS A 130 -4.26 26.69 9.76
C LYS A 130 -2.89 26.11 10.11
N ALA A 131 -2.86 24.98 10.82
CA ALA A 131 -1.62 24.31 11.16
C ALA A 131 -0.98 23.63 9.92
N ASP A 132 -1.79 23.11 8.98
CA ASP A 132 -1.31 22.56 7.70
C ASP A 132 -0.74 23.66 6.78
N ASP A 133 -1.28 24.89 6.86
CA ASP A 133 -0.84 26.06 6.10
C ASP A 133 0.31 26.85 6.78
N ASP A 134 0.91 26.31 7.85
CA ASP A 134 1.96 26.95 8.68
C ASP A 134 1.53 28.32 9.28
N GLU A 135 0.23 28.61 9.37
CA GLU A 135 -0.32 29.83 9.99
C GLU A 135 -0.46 29.72 11.52
N LEU A 136 -0.29 28.51 12.06
CA LEU A 136 -0.46 28.20 13.47
C LEU A 136 0.67 27.28 13.93
N GLU A 137 1.46 27.75 14.89
CA GLU A 137 2.55 26.97 15.49
C GLU A 137 2.02 25.70 16.16
N ILE A 138 2.78 24.61 16.07
CA ILE A 138 2.36 23.27 16.52
C ILE A 138 1.98 23.26 18.01
N ASP A 139 2.73 23.99 18.84
CA ASP A 139 2.49 24.08 20.29
C ASP A 139 1.16 24.81 20.59
N GLU A 140 0.87 25.88 19.86
CA GLU A 140 -0.39 26.62 19.98
C GLU A 140 -1.58 25.79 19.50
N TYR A 141 -1.42 25.11 18.35
CA TYR A 141 -2.40 24.17 17.81
C TYR A 141 -2.75 23.07 18.82
N GLN A 142 -1.74 22.50 19.47
CA GLN A 142 -1.92 21.42 20.44
C GLN A 142 -2.79 21.82 21.64
N GLU A 143 -2.66 23.06 22.11
CA GLU A 143 -3.48 23.55 23.23
C GLU A 143 -4.88 23.94 22.79
N LEU A 144 -5.03 24.62 21.65
CA LEU A 144 -6.33 25.07 21.14
C LEU A 144 -7.28 23.90 20.81
N ILE A 145 -6.78 22.82 20.20
CA ILE A 145 -7.64 21.71 19.76
C ILE A 145 -8.18 20.83 20.90
N ARG A 146 -7.65 20.98 22.12
CA ARG A 146 -8.10 20.22 23.31
C ARG A 146 -9.36 20.78 23.96
N ILE A 147 -9.68 22.04 23.66
CA ILE A 147 -10.85 22.76 24.17
C ILE A 147 -12.12 22.09 23.63
#